data_AF-A0A3B5LS90-F1
#
_entry.id   AF-A0A3B5LS90-F1
#
_cell.length_a   1.000
_cell.length_b   1.000
_cell.length_c   1.000
_cell.angle_alpha   90.00
_cell.angle_beta   90.00
_cell.angle_gamma   90.00
#
_symmetry.space_group_name_H-M   'P 1'
#
loop_
_entity.id
_entity.type
_entity.pdbx_description
1 polymer ?
#
loop_
_entity_poly.entity_id
_entity_poly.type
_entity_poly.pdbx_seq_one_letter_code
_entity_poly.pdbx_strand_id
1 'polypeptide(L)' 'MGSNFRSVSTSTRIVNGKTTTTKNQLNISIKENGKERIEIEEDGVLKSVLINGKKLNTISDDKHLK' A
#
# COMPACT_ATOMS: atom_id res chain seq x y z
N MET A 1 -10.48 -18.36 19.16
CA MET A 1 -9.32 -18.24 18.25
C MET A 1 -9.62 -17.08 17.31
N GLY A 2 -8.89 -15.97 17.42
CA GLY A 2 -9.10 -14.83 16.51
C GLY A 2 -8.53 -15.17 15.14
N SER A 3 -9.39 -15.33 14.14
CA SER A 3 -8.96 -15.46 12.75
C SER A 3 -8.40 -14.10 12.30
N ASN A 4 -7.11 -14.07 11.97
CA ASN A 4 -6.50 -12.95 11.27
C ASN A 4 -6.49 -13.33 9.79
N PHE A 5 -7.30 -12.65 8.97
CA PHE A 5 -7.36 -12.90 7.54
C PHE A 5 -6.37 -11.97 6.86
N ARG A 6 -5.38 -12.53 6.15
CA ARG A 6 -4.44 -11.78 5.34
C ARG A 6 -4.57 -12.23 3.90
N SER A 7 -4.80 -11.28 3.00
CA SER A 7 -4.78 -11.48 1.56
C SER A 7 -3.70 -10.62 0.93
N VAL A 8 -2.96 -11.17 -0.04
CA VAL A 8 -1.94 -10.46 -0.79
C VAL A 8 -2.17 -10.74 -2.27
N SER A 9 -2.28 -9.66 -3.06
CA SER A 9 -2.44 -9.71 -4.51
C SER A 9 -1.31 -8.92 -5.16
N THR A 10 -0.66 -9.49 -6.17
CA THR A 10 0.41 -8.82 -6.91
C THR A 10 0.06 -8.81 -8.39
N SER A 11 0.23 -7.66 -9.03
CA SER A 11 0.05 -7.49 -10.47
C SER A 11 1.23 -6.74 -11.05
N THR A 12 1.83 -7.29 -12.10
CA THR A 12 2.91 -6.64 -12.84
C THR A 12 2.44 -6.35 -14.26
N ARG A 13 2.69 -5.13 -14.74
CA ARG A 13 2.32 -4.68 -16.08
C ARG A 13 3.41 -3.79 -16.65
N ILE A 14 3.52 -3.75 -17.97
CA ILE A 14 4.44 -2.84 -18.65
C ILE A 14 3.64 -1.60 -19.08
N VAL A 15 4.03 -0.43 -18.61
CA VAL A 15 3.40 0.87 -18.91
C VAL A 15 4.47 1.80 -19.47
N ASN A 16 4.29 2.29 -20.70
CA ASN A 16 5.25 3.18 -21.38
C ASN A 16 6.70 2.64 -21.40
N GLY A 17 6.87 1.32 -21.58
CA GLY A 17 8.17 0.66 -21.58
C GLY A 17 8.80 0.44 -20.19
N LYS A 18 8.13 0.86 -19.11
CA LYS A 18 8.55 0.62 -17.72
C LYS A 18 7.76 -0.50 -17.08
N THR A 19 8.40 -1.28 -16.22
CA THR A 19 7.74 -2.35 -15.48
C THR A 19 7.11 -1.78 -14.22
N THR A 20 5.78 -1.76 -14.15
CA THR A 20 5.02 -1.34 -12.97
C THR A 20 4.48 -2.56 -12.23
N THR A 21 4.82 -2.69 -10.95
CA THR A 21 4.30 -3.74 -10.07
C THR A 21 3.45 -3.12 -8.96
N THR A 22 2.21 -3.57 -8.85
CA THR A 22 1.29 -3.19 -7.78
C THR A 22 1.09 -4.38 -6.85
N LYS A 23 1.38 -4.20 -5.55
CA LYS A 23 1.14 -5.18 -4.49
C LYS A 23 0.03 -4.65 -3.58
N ASN A 24 -1.12 -5.30 -3.54
CA ASN A 24 -2.17 -5.00 -2.57
C ASN A 24 -2.12 -6.01 -1.42
N GLN A 25 -2.13 -5.53 -0.19
CA GLN A 25 -2.15 -6.31 1.04
C GLN A 25 -3.35 -5.90 1.87
N LEU A 26 -4.27 -6.85 2.09
CA LEU A 26 -5.43 -6.65 2.94
C LEU A 26 -5.25 -7.48 4.20
N ASN A 27 -5.13 -6.80 5.34
CA ASN A 27 -5.08 -7.42 6.66
C ASN A 27 -6.38 -7.14 7.39
N ILE A 28 -7.18 -8.16 7.67
CA ILE A 28 -8.42 -8.07 8.44
C ILE A 28 -8.20 -8.79 9.76
N SER A 29 -8.21 -8.02 10.85
CA SER A 29 -8.26 -8.56 12.21
C SER A 29 -9.41 -7.89 12.95
N ILE A 30 -10.14 -8.67 13.75
CA ILE A 30 -11.21 -8.18 14.63
C ILE A 30 -10.69 -7.09 15.59
N LYS A 31 -9.39 -7.10 15.91
CA LYS A 31 -8.76 -6.10 16.80
C LYS A 31 -8.25 -4.85 16.07
N GLU A 32 -7.92 -4.96 14.79
CA GLU A 32 -7.20 -3.90 14.04
C GLU A 32 -8.05 -3.21 12.95
N ASN A 33 -9.37 -3.48 12.92
CA ASN A 33 -10.36 -2.83 12.05
C ASN A 33 -10.13 -2.91 10.54
N GLY A 34 -9.28 -3.83 10.07
CA GLY A 34 -8.99 -3.95 8.64
C GLY A 34 -8.06 -2.84 8.14
N LYS A 35 -6.90 -3.22 7.60
CA LYS A 35 -5.95 -2.29 6.98
C LYS A 35 -5.60 -2.79 5.59
N GLU A 36 -5.86 -1.97 4.58
CA GLU A 36 -5.40 -2.15 3.22
C GLU A 36 -4.09 -1.38 3.01
N ARG A 37 -3.11 -2.01 2.36
CA ARG A 37 -1.85 -1.40 1.95
C ARG A 37 -1.57 -1.73 0.50
N ILE A 38 -1.38 -0.71 -0.33
CA ILE A 38 -1.04 -0.85 -1.75
C ILE A 38 0.36 -0.28 -1.98
N GLU A 39 1.25 -1.08 -2.53
CA GLU A 39 2.60 -0.67 -2.90
C GLU A 39 2.71 -0.63 -4.43
N ILE A 40 3.27 0.44 -4.95
CA ILE A 40 3.48 0.65 -6.39
C ILE A 40 4.98 0.81 -6.61
N GLU A 41 5.55 -0.16 -7.33
CA GLU A 41 6.94 -0.22 -7.74
C GLU A 41 7.03 0.06 -9.25
N GLU A 42 7.97 0.88 -9.67
CA GLU A 42 8.31 1.11 -11.08
C GLU A 42 9.78 0.78 -11.30
N ASP A 43 10.06 -0.11 -12.25
CA ASP A 43 11.40 -0.63 -12.58
C ASP A 43 12.16 -1.13 -11.33
N GLY A 44 11.43 -1.76 -10.41
CA GLY A 44 11.97 -2.27 -9.14
C GLY A 44 12.15 -1.21 -8.04
N VAL A 45 11.79 0.05 -8.29
CA VAL A 45 11.86 1.14 -7.31
C VAL A 45 10.48 1.43 -6.73
N LEU A 46 10.32 1.34 -5.42
CA LEU A 46 9.09 1.71 -4.73
C LEU A 46 8.80 3.22 -4.91
N LYS A 47 7.71 3.54 -5.61
CA LYS A 47 7.30 4.92 -5.90
C LYS A 47 6.23 5.44 -4.97
N SER A 48 5.33 4.57 -4.51
CA SER A 48 4.19 4.98 -3.69
C SER A 48 3.71 3.84 -2.82
N VAL A 49 3.30 4.19 -1.60
CA VAL A 49 2.55 3.32 -0.71
C VAL A 49 1.23 4.02 -0.44
N LEU A 50 0.12 3.31 -0.51
CA LEU A 50 -1.18 3.78 -0.07
C LEU A 50 -1.65 2.93 1.09
N ILE A 51 -2.21 3.55 2.13
CA ILE A 51 -2.82 2.88 3.27
C ILE A 51 -4.28 3.30 3.33
N ASN A 52 -5.21 2.35 3.24
CA ASN A 52 -6.65 2.59 3.17
C ASN A 52 -7.02 3.67 2.12
N GLY A 53 -6.44 3.57 0.93
CA GLY A 53 -6.63 4.52 -0.17
C GLY A 53 -5.93 5.89 -0.03
N LYS A 54 -5.25 6.16 1.09
CA LYS A 54 -4.50 7.42 1.30
C LYS A 54 -3.03 7.21 0.96
N LYS A 55 -2.45 8.09 0.14
CA LYS A 55 -1.01 8.06 -0.15
C LYS A 55 -0.22 8.30 1.14
N LEU A 56 0.73 7.41 1.41
CA LEU A 56 1.71 7.57 2.47
C LEU A 56 2.78 8.53 1.95
N ASN A 57 2.71 9.77 2.42
CA ASN A 57 3.64 10.80 2.04
C ASN A 57 4.85 10.66 2.97
N THR A 58 6.01 10.23 2.46
CA THR A 58 7.25 10.11 3.27
C THR A 58 7.93 11.46 3.54
N ILE A 59 7.15 12.53 3.73
CA ILE A 59 7.65 13.81 4.24
C ILE A 59 7.01 13.97 5.61
N SER A 60 7.81 13.68 6.63
CA SER A 60 7.48 13.85 8.03
C SER A 60 6.87 15.23 8.30
N ASP A 61 5.80 15.24 9.09
CA ASP A 61 5.25 16.33 9.89
C ASP A 61 5.97 17.69 9.83
N ASP A 62 5.39 18.68 9.13
CA ASP A 62 5.28 20.08 9.59
C ASP A 62 4.43 20.89 8.60
N LYS A 63 3.16 21.16 8.96
CA LYS A 63 2.50 22.47 8.78
C LYS A 63 1.33 22.55 9.75
N HIS A 64 1.69 22.95 10.96
CA HIS A 64 0.94 23.86 11.83
C HIS A 64 -0.60 23.75 11.81
N LEU A 65 -1.13 23.08 12.84
CA LEU A 65 -2.41 23.39 13.44
C LEU A 65 -2.54 24.92 13.60
N LYS A 66 -3.58 25.52 13.03
CA LYS A 66 -4.05 26.86 13.38
C LYS A 66 -5.50 26.75 13.84
#